data_AF-A0A1I5ZTJ2-F1
#
_entry.id   AF-A0A1I5ZTJ2-F1
#
_cell.length_a   1.000
_cell.length_b   1.000
_cell.length_c   1.000
_cell.angle_alpha   90.00
_cell.angle_beta   90.00
_cell.angle_gamma   90.00
#
_symmetry.space_group_name_H-M   'P 1'
#
loop_
_entity.id
_entity.type
_entity.pdbx_description
1 polymer ?
#
loop_
_entity_poly.entity_id
_entity_poly.type
_entity_poly.pdbx_seq_one_letter_code
_entity_poly.pdbx_strand_id
1 'polypeptide(L)'
;MFTCAWCLKKIKEGKPVFPLIVELIDGIDLSESKGKIIQVDLLTRDMSVPLIVPGSNSIAKKHGTDGIFALCSEECADHLEDTISREVSIFKGVKDNTLH
;
A
#
# COMPACT_ATOMS: atom_id res chain seq x y z
N MET A 1 -7.42 -8.85 11.32
CA MET A 1 -8.42 -7.92 10.74
C MET A 1 -7.69 -6.72 10.14
N PHE A 2 -7.88 -6.44 8.86
CA PHE A 2 -7.23 -5.31 8.18
C PHE A 2 -8.14 -4.09 8.12
N THR A 3 -7.55 -2.91 7.89
CA THR A 3 -8.29 -1.68 7.63
C THR A 3 -8.04 -1.31 6.17
N CYS A 4 -9.12 -1.00 5.45
CA CYS A 4 -9.02 -0.55 4.07
C CYS A 4 -8.20 0.75 4.03
N ALA A 5 -7.14 0.78 3.23
CA ALA A 5 -6.29 1.94 3.13
C ALA A 5 -6.99 3.15 2.49
N TRP A 6 -8.01 2.95 1.65
CA TRP A 6 -8.76 4.05 1.05
C TRP A 6 -9.90 4.58 1.93
N CYS A 7 -10.85 3.72 2.29
CA CYS A 7 -12.07 4.15 2.98
C CYS A 7 -11.97 4.06 4.51
N LEU A 8 -10.84 3.60 5.05
CA LEU A 8 -10.57 3.39 6.48
C LEU A 8 -11.57 2.48 7.21
N LYS A 9 -12.42 1.76 6.46
CA LYS A 9 -13.33 0.77 7.01
C LYS A 9 -12.59 -0.52 7.34
N LYS A 10 -12.98 -1.17 8.43
CA LYS A 10 -12.46 -2.49 8.80
C LYS A 10 -12.91 -3.53 7.77
N ILE A 11 -11.95 -4.26 7.21
CA ILE A 11 -12.19 -5.41 6.36
C ILE A 11 -12.47 -6.60 7.27
N LYS A 12 -13.73 -7.07 7.25
CA LYS A 12 -14.17 -8.22 8.06
C LYS A 12 -13.41 -9.48 7.65
N GLU A 13 -13.18 -10.37 8.61
CA GLU A 13 -12.59 -11.68 8.32
C GLU A 13 -13.46 -12.47 7.32
N GLY A 14 -12.81 -13.16 6.38
CA GLY A 14 -13.47 -13.89 5.30
C GLY A 14 -13.96 -13.02 4.13
N LYS A 15 -13.72 -11.69 4.15
CA LYS A 15 -13.93 -10.83 2.96
C LYS A 15 -12.67 -10.81 2.08
N PRO A 16 -12.84 -10.69 0.75
CA PRO A 16 -11.71 -10.51 -0.15
C PRO A 16 -10.94 -9.25 0.21
N VAL A 17 -9.62 -9.33 0.15
CA VAL A 17 -8.71 -8.20 0.28
C VAL A 17 -8.08 -8.00 -1.08
N PHE A 18 -8.11 -6.76 -1.56
CA PHE A 18 -7.49 -6.35 -2.81
C PHE A 18 -6.16 -5.68 -2.46
N PRO A 19 -5.01 -6.35 -2.70
CA PRO A 19 -3.72 -5.77 -2.39
C PRO A 19 -3.28 -4.81 -3.50
N LEU A 20 -2.91 -3.59 -3.12
CA LEU A 20 -2.27 -2.64 -4.03
C LEU A 20 -0.79 -2.54 -3.69
N ILE A 21 0.07 -2.89 -4.64
CA ILE A 21 1.52 -2.96 -4.44
C ILE A 21 2.13 -1.63 -4.86
N VAL A 22 2.99 -1.06 -4.02
CA VAL A 22 3.61 0.25 -4.29
C VAL A 22 5.12 0.20 -4.17
N GLU A 23 5.76 1.06 -4.94
CA GLU A 23 7.19 1.34 -4.90
C GLU A 23 7.42 2.74 -4.32
N LEU A 24 8.38 2.87 -3.41
CA LEU A 24 8.72 4.15 -2.78
C LEU A 24 9.86 4.85 -3.53
N ILE A 25 9.94 6.17 -3.41
CA ILE A 25 11.06 6.93 -3.96
C ILE A 25 12.39 6.60 -3.27
N ASP A 26 13.50 6.79 -4.00
CA ASP A 26 14.83 6.62 -3.43
C ASP A 26 15.04 7.64 -2.32
N GLY A 27 15.43 7.15 -1.13
CA GLY A 27 15.62 7.98 0.07
C GLY A 27 14.60 7.72 1.18
N ILE A 28 13.51 7.01 0.90
CA ILE A 28 12.61 6.52 1.96
C ILE A 28 13.08 5.14 2.43
N ASP A 29 13.65 5.08 3.64
CA ASP A 29 14.04 3.81 4.25
C ASP A 29 12.98 3.30 5.23
N LEU A 30 12.24 2.27 4.81
CA LEU A 30 11.31 1.54 5.68
C LEU A 30 11.93 0.30 6.34
N SER A 31 13.26 0.21 6.36
CA SER A 31 13.95 -0.98 6.84
C SER A 31 13.67 -1.35 8.30
N GLU A 32 13.45 -0.37 9.17
CA GLU A 32 13.10 -0.56 10.59
C GLU A 32 11.63 -0.95 10.82
N SER A 33 10.81 -0.75 9.78
CA SER A 33 9.36 -0.97 9.78
C SER A 33 8.97 -2.27 9.08
N LYS A 34 9.94 -3.04 8.59
CA LYS A 34 9.70 -4.33 7.91
C LYS A 34 8.91 -5.30 8.78
N GLY A 35 7.90 -5.92 8.16
CA GLY A 35 6.97 -6.83 8.84
C GLY A 35 5.96 -6.13 9.75
N LYS A 36 5.92 -4.78 9.74
CA LYS A 36 4.95 -3.98 10.48
C LYS A 36 3.98 -3.30 9.52
N ILE A 37 2.84 -2.91 10.08
CA ILE A 37 1.91 -1.99 9.44
C ILE A 37 2.26 -0.61 9.98
N ILE A 38 2.64 0.30 9.09
CA ILE A 38 2.91 1.70 9.41
C ILE A 38 1.78 2.58 8.90
N GLN A 39 1.72 3.81 9.37
CA GLN A 39 0.86 4.82 8.75
C GLN A 39 1.69 5.70 7.82
N VAL A 40 1.15 5.96 6.63
CA VAL A 40 1.75 6.86 5.63
C VAL A 40 0.76 7.95 5.36
N ASP A 41 1.24 9.19 5.37
CA ASP A 41 0.42 10.37 5.08
C ASP A 41 0.31 10.56 3.57
N LEU A 42 -0.93 10.63 3.07
CA LEU A 42 -1.23 11.03 1.70
C LEU A 42 -1.46 12.54 1.70
N LEU A 43 -0.54 13.30 1.10
CA LEU A 43 -0.55 14.76 1.07
C LEU A 43 -1.74 15.30 0.25
N THR A 44 -2.10 14.62 -0.82
CA THR A 44 -3.23 14.96 -1.70
C THR A 44 -4.58 14.91 -0.99
N ARG A 45 -4.68 14.14 0.10
CA ARG A 45 -5.92 13.92 0.87
C ARG A 45 -5.82 14.39 2.33
N ASP A 46 -4.65 14.84 2.77
CA ASP A 46 -4.35 15.17 4.17
C ASP A 46 -4.82 14.05 5.13
N MET A 47 -4.46 12.81 4.79
CA MET A 47 -4.95 11.62 5.48
C MET A 47 -3.89 10.54 5.64
N SER A 48 -3.77 10.00 6.85
CA SER A 48 -2.89 8.88 7.15
C SER A 48 -3.56 7.53 6.87
N VAL A 49 -2.92 6.69 6.07
CA VAL A 49 -3.43 5.38 5.66
C VAL A 49 -2.48 4.24 6.06
N PRO A 50 -2.99 3.06 6.43
CA PRO A 50 -2.16 1.92 6.82
C PRO A 50 -1.43 1.29 5.62
N LEU A 51 -0.09 1.30 5.64
CA LEU A 51 0.78 0.61 4.69
C LEU A 51 1.41 -0.62 5.35
N ILE A 52 1.31 -1.77 4.69
CA ILE A 52 1.97 -3.00 5.12
C ILE A 52 3.37 -3.04 4.52
N VAL A 53 4.40 -3.06 5.38
CA VAL A 53 5.79 -3.13 4.92
C VAL A 53 6.22 -4.60 4.88
N PRO A 54 6.52 -5.17 3.70
CA PRO A 54 6.95 -6.56 3.59
C PRO A 54 8.27 -6.81 4.35
N GLY A 55 8.40 -7.99 4.96
CA GLY A 55 9.60 -8.39 5.71
C GLY A 55 10.83 -8.58 4.81
N SER A 56 12.04 -8.41 5.37
CA SER A 56 13.35 -8.48 4.66
C SER A 56 13.59 -9.76 3.87
N ASN A 57 12.94 -10.87 4.26
CA ASN A 57 13.07 -12.19 3.64
C ASN A 57 11.87 -12.57 2.77
N SER A 58 10.95 -11.64 2.51
CA SER A 58 9.81 -11.91 1.64
C SER A 58 10.19 -11.77 0.16
N ILE A 59 9.58 -12.61 -0.68
CA ILE A 59 9.75 -12.58 -2.14
C ILE A 59 9.39 -11.19 -2.70
N ALA A 60 8.46 -10.47 -2.06
CA ALA A 60 8.03 -9.12 -2.43
C ALA A 60 9.19 -8.11 -2.53
N LYS A 61 10.12 -8.08 -1.56
CA LYS A 61 11.25 -7.14 -1.61
C LYS A 61 12.23 -7.43 -2.76
N LYS A 62 12.36 -8.71 -3.15
CA LYS A 62 13.18 -9.09 -4.32
C LYS A 62 12.57 -8.64 -5.65
N HIS A 63 11.27 -8.35 -5.66
CA HIS A 63 10.55 -7.84 -6.83
C HIS A 63 10.36 -6.32 -6.79
N GLY A 64 11.05 -5.57 -5.93
CA GLY A 64 10.91 -4.11 -5.85
C GLY A 64 9.64 -3.65 -5.14
N THR A 65 8.94 -4.53 -4.43
CA THR A 65 7.80 -4.13 -3.61
C THR A 65 8.28 -3.55 -2.29
N ASP A 66 8.02 -2.25 -2.09
CA ASP A 66 8.35 -1.56 -0.86
C ASP A 66 7.19 -1.48 0.13
N GLY A 67 5.95 -1.58 -0.37
CA GLY A 67 4.76 -1.55 0.47
C GLY A 67 3.53 -2.17 -0.19
N ILE A 68 2.57 -2.57 0.64
CA ILE A 68 1.29 -3.15 0.22
C ILE A 68 0.16 -2.45 0.97
N PHE A 69 -0.81 -1.93 0.24
CA PHE A 69 -2.07 -1.45 0.81
C PHE A 69 -3.13 -2.54 0.75
N ALA A 70 -3.89 -2.69 1.84
CA ALA A 70 -5.02 -3.62 1.90
C ALA A 70 -6.33 -2.87 1.62
N LEU A 71 -7.12 -3.33 0.66
CA LEU A 71 -8.35 -2.67 0.24
C LEU A 71 -9.55 -3.60 0.26
N CYS A 72 -10.74 -3.03 0.48
CA CYS A 72 -11.98 -3.80 0.61
C CYS A 72 -12.73 -4.05 -0.70
N SER A 73 -12.39 -3.33 -1.77
CA SER A 73 -13.00 -3.44 -3.10
C SER A 73 -12.04 -2.94 -4.18
N GLU A 74 -12.27 -3.34 -5.42
CA GLU A 74 -11.56 -2.83 -6.60
C GLU A 74 -11.73 -1.32 -6.76
N GLU A 75 -12.94 -0.78 -6.53
CA GLU A 75 -13.18 0.67 -6.54
C GLU A 75 -12.28 1.43 -5.55
N CYS A 76 -12.02 0.85 -4.38
CA CYS A 76 -11.07 1.44 -3.43
C CYS A 76 -9.62 1.36 -3.94
N ALA A 77 -9.30 0.37 -4.78
CA ALA A 77 -8.00 0.20 -5.41
C ALA A 77 -7.79 1.24 -6.50
N ASP A 78 -8.74 1.39 -7.41
CA ASP A 78 -8.68 2.37 -8.49
C ASP A 78 -8.51 3.79 -7.94
N HIS A 79 -9.28 4.14 -6.91
CA HIS A 79 -9.17 5.44 -6.28
C HIS A 79 -7.83 5.66 -5.55
N LEU A 80 -7.34 4.64 -4.84
CA LEU A 80 -6.07 4.75 -4.15
C LEU A 80 -4.91 4.79 -5.14
N GLU A 81 -4.97 4.05 -6.24
CA GLU A 81 -3.99 4.04 -7.31
C GLU A 81 -3.90 5.41 -8.00
N ASP A 82 -5.04 6.00 -8.39
CA ASP A 82 -5.07 7.36 -8.95
C ASP A 82 -4.49 8.38 -7.96
N THR A 83 -4.75 8.20 -6.66
CA THR A 83 -4.17 9.05 -5.62
C THR A 83 -2.65 8.88 -5.53
N ILE A 84 -2.16 7.64 -5.46
CA ILE A 84 -0.72 7.33 -5.39
C ILE A 84 0.02 7.85 -6.63
N SER A 85 -0.60 7.79 -7.81
CA SER A 85 -0.03 8.33 -9.05
C SER A 85 0.27 9.83 -8.97
N ARG A 86 -0.42 10.56 -8.08
CA ARG A 86 -0.23 12.00 -7.82
C ARG A 86 0.74 12.25 -6.66
N GLU A 87 0.98 11.26 -5.81
CA GLU A 87 1.86 11.29 -4.64
C GLU A 87 3.32 10.98 -4.99
N VAL A 88 3.82 11.62 -6.05
CA VAL A 88 5.17 11.39 -6.60
C VAL A 88 6.31 11.78 -5.66
N SER A 89 6.00 12.50 -4.57
CA SER A 89 6.93 12.84 -3.50
C SER A 89 7.22 11.68 -2.54
N ILE A 90 6.40 10.62 -2.56
CA ILE A 90 6.52 9.47 -1.66
C ILE A 90 6.63 8.17 -2.47
N PHE A 91 5.83 8.04 -3.52
CA PHE A 91 5.74 6.83 -4.32
C PHE A 91 6.33 7.03 -5.72
N LYS A 92 7.10 6.05 -6.20
CA LYS A 92 7.54 5.99 -7.61
C LYS A 92 6.40 5.56 -8.52
N GLY A 93 5.50 4.74 -7.99
CA GLY A 93 4.38 4.21 -8.74
C GLY A 93 3.72 3.02 -8.05
N VAL A 94 2.70 2.51 -8.72
CA VAL A 94 1.97 1.31 -8.32
C VAL A 94 2.43 0.17 -9.22
N LYS A 95 2.73 -0.99 -8.64
CA LYS A 95 2.87 -2.22 -9.40
C LYS A 95 1.50 -2.82 -9.62
N ASP A 96 1.07 -2.80 -10.88
CA ASP A 96 -0.08 -3.54 -11.32
C ASP A 96 0.15 -5.04 -11.04
N ASN A 97 -0.71 -5.61 -10.22
CA ASN A 97 -0.64 -7.02 -9.83
C ASN A 97 -1.76 -7.82 -10.49
N THR A 98 -2.19 -7.45 -11.70
CA THR A 98 -2.93 -8.38 -12.57
C THR A 98 -2.03 -9.56 -12.92
N LEU A 99 -2.02 -10.54 -12.02
CA LEU A 99 -1.79 -11.93 -12.36
C LEU A 99 -2.92 -12.35 -13.33
N HIS A 100 -2.68 -12.15 -14.63
CA HIS A 100 -3.39 -12.87 -15.70
C HIS A 100 -2.80 -14.27 -15.83
#